data_AF-A0A1Y1CF97-F1
#
_entry.id   AF-A0A1Y1CF97-F1
#
_cell.length_a   1.000
_cell.length_b   1.000
_cell.length_c   1.000
_cell.angle_alpha   90.00
_cell.angle_beta   90.00
_cell.angle_gamma   90.00
#
_symmetry.space_group_name_H-M   'P 1'
#
loop_
_entity.id
_entity.type
_entity.pdbx_description
1 polymer ?
#
loop_
_entity_poly.entity_id
_entity_poly.type
_entity_poly.pdbx_seq_one_letter_code
_entity_poly.pdbx_strand_id
1 'polypeptide(L)'
;MIGYFEKIKEEKRTVKTRVKKTVKTTVKKAKLKVSEILKGLFDFSLDGWKDDKEKFRLELINDIKTFLFTKWEKPWIAGLIFDEEGKILSGFRNISGRLYKNSINLLSMERNAGKSPFFITISALLKQGGKLIDKTRVISVLSYIPMFKDKESKTPRRPDWMLPKLHLAVNVDFCEGIKKPIIKEIEFKNHELNQYVESFLKELVKRKRVPKIFNDQADRCFYRHGKFDYSIEDIHMVDFKQFHQIEEYYSTLFHEITHSTQNPARLGRGKLGISASLDYANEELVAEMGAMILCTELGLKYNRQNGITYLKGWLSNAKGDVDKNLLEAYGYACDSAEYLLEGIDLAKLVPDSMSKRAEQTSPEKQLISQETKSRKIVPKRKGKAPIKQEVKSKKQSKPKEQLSLFGHDSKVIHLDKWKPNTHITKLKTDLGLFLGGYERNQYALVLRGEKGAGKTRFLCQAINLFANQNLKCLFLSLEVSPQSELFGTYSAYINANNKKRVDVSSQNSLAELESYAKKYDVIAIDSWGKLKGISQETFGQLLVKYPKVVWLVIFQSTTAGTARGGIMSEYDGSIVVQIEKGGFAVCEKNRYNSCDLVYNVFDKKLVKNENI
;
A
#
# COMPACT_ATOMS: atom_id res chain seq x y z
N MET A 1 17.62 -20.16 57.90
CA MET A 1 18.37 -20.60 56.71
C MET A 1 18.75 -22.10 56.83
N ILE A 2 17.78 -22.97 57.15
CA ILE A 2 17.95 -24.45 57.20
C ILE A 2 16.74 -25.16 56.57
N GLY A 3 15.54 -24.55 56.56
CA GLY A 3 14.34 -25.11 55.89
C GLY A 3 14.26 -24.97 54.36
N TYR A 4 15.25 -24.38 53.68
CA TYR A 4 15.22 -24.23 52.20
C TYR A 4 15.99 -25.35 51.47
N PHE A 5 16.80 -26.14 52.19
CA PHE A 5 17.61 -27.21 51.60
C PHE A 5 16.97 -28.61 51.65
N GLU A 6 15.91 -28.81 52.43
CA GLU A 6 15.20 -30.10 52.48
C GLU A 6 14.13 -30.25 51.38
N LYS A 7 13.54 -29.15 50.90
CA LYS A 7 12.53 -29.17 49.84
C LYS A 7 13.07 -29.54 48.44
N ILE A 8 14.40 -29.41 48.23
CA ILE A 8 15.06 -29.70 46.94
C ILE A 8 15.50 -31.19 46.84
N LYS A 9 15.49 -31.94 47.95
CA LYS A 9 15.86 -33.37 47.95
C LYS A 9 14.69 -34.32 47.67
N GLU A 10 13.43 -33.91 47.88
CA GLU A 10 12.25 -34.74 47.61
C GLU A 10 11.76 -34.67 46.16
N GLU A 11 11.90 -33.53 45.46
CA GLU A 11 11.51 -33.43 44.04
C GLU A 11 12.46 -34.15 43.06
N LYS A 12 13.61 -34.63 43.52
CA LYS A 12 14.58 -35.37 42.69
C LYS A 12 14.39 -36.89 42.69
N ARG A 13 13.40 -37.44 43.40
CA ARG A 13 13.18 -38.91 43.51
C ARG A 13 11.98 -39.46 42.75
N THR A 14 11.12 -38.64 42.14
CA THR A 14 9.86 -39.10 41.48
C THR A 14 9.82 -39.00 39.96
N VAL A 15 10.95 -38.81 39.27
CA VAL A 15 11.01 -38.89 37.79
C VAL A 15 12.11 -39.86 37.34
N LYS A 16 12.06 -41.09 37.84
CA LYS A 16 12.82 -42.23 37.30
C LYS A 16 11.87 -43.39 37.03
N THR A 17 10.98 -43.23 36.05
CA THR A 17 10.41 -44.33 35.24
C THR A 17 9.46 -43.76 34.19
N ARG A 18 9.91 -43.65 32.93
CA ARG A 18 9.09 -44.02 31.76
C ARG A 18 9.90 -43.93 30.46
N VAL A 19 10.25 -45.13 29.99
CA VAL A 19 10.19 -45.61 28.60
C VAL A 19 10.99 -44.85 27.54
N LYS A 20 12.07 -45.53 27.11
CA LYS A 20 12.70 -45.40 25.80
C LYS A 20 11.65 -45.45 24.67
N LYS A 21 11.46 -44.33 23.97
CA LYS A 21 11.06 -44.32 22.56
C LYS A 21 12.02 -43.40 21.82
N THR A 22 12.86 -44.01 21.00
CA THR A 22 13.80 -43.35 20.11
C THR A 22 13.01 -42.65 18.99
N VAL A 23 12.59 -41.41 19.24
CA VAL A 23 12.13 -40.54 18.17
C VAL A 23 13.38 -39.91 17.58
N LYS A 24 13.70 -40.24 16.31
CA LYS A 24 14.60 -39.41 15.50
C LYS A 24 13.91 -38.06 15.29
N THR A 25 14.00 -37.17 16.28
CA THR A 25 13.60 -35.77 16.14
C THR A 25 14.68 -35.09 15.32
N THR A 26 14.40 -34.91 14.03
CA THR A 26 15.07 -33.90 13.22
C THR A 26 14.87 -32.57 13.94
N VAL A 27 15.92 -32.08 14.62
CA VAL A 27 15.88 -30.79 15.32
C VAL A 27 15.73 -29.71 14.25
N LYS A 28 14.49 -29.36 13.91
CA LYS A 28 14.21 -28.12 13.18
C LYS A 28 14.70 -27.00 14.10
N LYS A 29 15.77 -26.30 13.67
CA LYS A 29 16.23 -25.06 14.31
C LYS A 29 15.04 -24.10 14.32
N ALA A 30 14.42 -23.90 15.47
CA ALA A 30 13.43 -22.83 15.64
C ALA A 30 14.19 -21.50 15.49
N LYS A 31 13.98 -20.82 14.35
CA LYS A 31 14.41 -19.44 14.16
C LYS A 31 13.60 -18.58 15.13
N LEU A 32 14.28 -17.71 15.90
CA LEU A 32 13.62 -16.69 16.70
C LEU A 32 12.93 -15.70 15.75
N LYS A 33 11.70 -15.31 16.06
CA LYS A 33 10.95 -14.35 15.26
C LYS A 33 11.51 -12.94 15.46
N VAL A 34 11.59 -12.13 14.41
CA VAL A 34 12.00 -10.72 14.48
C VAL A 34 11.14 -9.95 15.47
N SER A 35 9.84 -10.23 15.53
CA SER A 35 8.93 -9.65 16.53
C SER A 35 9.34 -9.96 17.98
N GLU A 36 9.87 -11.15 18.28
CA GLU A 36 10.41 -11.49 19.61
C GLU A 36 11.70 -10.72 19.90
N ILE A 37 12.50 -10.49 18.87
CA ILE A 37 13.76 -9.79 19.04
C ILE A 37 13.56 -8.30 19.27
N LEU A 38 12.65 -7.67 18.51
CA LEU A 38 12.26 -6.28 18.73
C LEU A 38 11.66 -6.08 20.13
N LYS A 39 11.04 -7.10 20.73
CA LYS A 39 10.60 -7.03 22.13
C LYS A 39 11.76 -6.84 23.11
N GLY A 40 12.88 -7.51 22.85
CA GLY A 40 14.12 -7.31 23.60
C GLY A 40 14.65 -5.87 23.54
N LEU A 41 14.26 -5.07 22.54
CA LEU A 41 14.58 -3.64 22.50
C LEU A 41 13.81 -2.82 23.56
N PHE A 42 12.71 -3.34 24.13
CA PHE A 42 11.96 -2.66 25.19
C PHE A 42 12.41 -3.01 26.63
N ASP A 43 13.37 -3.92 26.80
CA ASP A 43 13.87 -4.33 28.13
C ASP A 43 15.03 -3.43 28.62
N PHE A 44 14.82 -2.71 29.73
CA PHE A 44 15.76 -1.72 30.28
C PHE A 44 16.77 -2.31 31.29
N SER A 45 17.02 -3.62 31.32
CA SER A 45 17.76 -4.26 32.44
C SER A 45 19.28 -4.52 32.24
N LEU A 46 19.94 -4.01 31.19
CA LEU A 46 21.39 -4.20 30.97
C LEU A 46 22.13 -2.87 30.71
N ASP A 47 22.77 -2.34 31.75
CA ASP A 47 23.30 -0.96 31.87
C ASP A 47 24.53 -0.58 31.00
N GLY A 48 25.06 -1.48 30.16
CA GLY A 48 26.13 -1.12 29.20
C GLY A 48 25.66 -0.97 27.75
N TRP A 49 24.41 -1.32 27.46
CA TRP A 49 23.86 -1.49 26.11
C TRP A 49 22.63 -0.63 25.84
N LYS A 50 22.26 0.25 26.78
CA LYS A 50 21.00 1.00 26.71
C LYS A 50 21.02 2.05 25.60
N ASP A 51 22.10 2.81 25.49
CA ASP A 51 22.13 3.98 24.61
C ASP A 51 22.17 3.60 23.12
N ASP A 52 23.03 2.66 22.74
CA ASP A 52 23.10 2.17 21.35
C ASP A 52 21.79 1.48 20.93
N LYS A 53 21.18 0.73 21.86
CA LYS A 53 19.91 0.05 21.63
C LYS A 53 18.76 1.04 21.45
N GLU A 54 18.71 2.07 22.28
CA GLU A 54 17.71 3.13 22.20
C GLU A 54 17.90 3.98 20.94
N LYS A 55 19.15 4.27 20.58
CA LYS A 55 19.48 4.95 19.32
C LYS A 55 18.98 4.17 18.11
N PHE A 56 19.28 2.86 18.03
CA PHE A 56 18.78 2.01 16.95
C PHE A 56 17.25 1.96 16.94
N ARG A 57 16.62 1.88 18.12
CA ARG A 57 15.15 1.90 18.25
C ARG A 57 14.57 3.16 17.62
N LEU A 58 15.11 4.33 17.96
CA LEU A 58 14.66 5.63 17.43
C LEU A 58 14.93 5.77 15.92
N GLU A 59 16.10 5.35 15.44
CA GLU A 59 16.43 5.33 14.01
C GLU A 59 15.44 4.47 13.23
N LEU A 60 15.15 3.26 13.72
CA LEU A 60 14.21 2.34 13.08
C LEU A 60 12.78 2.90 13.08
N ILE A 61 12.32 3.50 14.20
CA ILE A 61 11.02 4.18 14.25
C ILE A 61 10.96 5.30 13.22
N ASN A 62 12.02 6.10 13.11
CA ASN A 62 12.08 7.19 12.15
C ASN A 62 12.03 6.68 10.71
N ASP A 63 12.72 5.58 10.41
CA ASP A 63 12.67 4.94 9.08
C ASP A 63 11.27 4.38 8.77
N ILE A 64 10.61 3.72 9.73
CA ILE A 64 9.22 3.26 9.61
C ILE A 64 8.27 4.45 9.38
N LYS A 65 8.36 5.50 10.19
CA LYS A 65 7.52 6.70 10.05
C LYS A 65 7.77 7.40 8.71
N THR A 66 9.03 7.49 8.29
CA THR A 66 9.38 8.05 7.00
C THR A 66 8.73 7.24 5.89
N PHE A 67 8.88 5.92 5.91
CA PHE A 67 8.24 5.01 4.96
C PHE A 67 6.72 5.20 4.89
N LEU A 68 6.05 5.21 6.04
CA LEU A 68 4.58 5.27 6.10
C LEU A 68 4.05 6.67 5.74
N PHE A 69 4.69 7.74 6.21
CA PHE A 69 4.09 9.08 6.20
C PHE A 69 4.68 10.05 5.18
N THR A 70 5.78 9.71 4.51
CA THR A 70 6.32 10.54 3.42
C THR A 70 5.91 9.97 2.07
N LYS A 71 6.04 10.72 0.98
CA LYS A 71 5.93 10.12 -0.36
C LYS A 71 7.23 9.36 -0.63
N TRP A 72 7.29 8.10 -0.18
CA TRP A 72 8.46 7.26 -0.42
C TRP A 72 8.37 6.67 -1.82
N GLU A 73 8.99 7.36 -2.77
CA GLU A 73 9.21 6.85 -4.11
C GLU A 73 10.72 6.66 -4.28
N LYS A 74 11.13 5.39 -4.38
CA LYS A 74 12.48 5.11 -4.85
C LYS A 74 12.58 5.48 -6.33
N PRO A 75 13.66 6.16 -6.75
CA PRO A 75 13.80 6.61 -8.13
C PRO A 75 14.16 5.47 -9.11
N TRP A 76 14.11 4.21 -8.69
CA TRP A 76 14.53 3.08 -9.53
C TRP A 76 13.37 2.38 -10.25
N ILE A 77 13.73 1.80 -11.39
CA ILE A 77 12.84 1.07 -12.29
C ILE A 77 12.80 -0.40 -11.85
N ALA A 78 11.65 -1.06 -11.98
CA ALA A 78 11.52 -2.46 -11.60
C ALA A 78 12.53 -3.33 -12.37
N GLY A 79 13.32 -4.12 -11.65
CA GLY A 79 14.44 -4.86 -12.20
C GLY A 79 15.18 -5.70 -11.18
N LEU A 80 16.16 -6.47 -11.65
CA LEU A 80 16.99 -7.35 -10.83
C LEU A 80 18.45 -6.94 -10.95
N ILE A 81 19.18 -7.09 -9.85
CA ILE A 81 20.63 -6.86 -9.81
C ILE A 81 21.34 -8.20 -10.01
N PHE A 82 22.36 -8.21 -10.86
CA PHE A 82 23.20 -9.36 -11.14
C PHE A 82 24.66 -9.06 -10.78
N ASP A 83 25.42 -10.07 -10.40
CA ASP A 83 26.88 -9.98 -10.33
C ASP A 83 27.51 -10.07 -11.73
N GLU A 84 28.84 -10.00 -11.76
CA GLU A 84 29.63 -10.07 -12.99
C GLU A 84 29.40 -11.39 -13.74
N GLU A 85 29.25 -12.49 -12.99
CA GLU A 85 28.99 -13.83 -13.48
C GLU A 85 27.54 -14.06 -13.95
N GLY A 86 26.66 -13.07 -13.80
CA GLY A 86 25.26 -13.13 -14.24
C GLY A 86 24.33 -13.85 -13.27
N LYS A 87 24.73 -14.01 -12.01
CA LYS A 87 23.90 -14.54 -10.94
C LYS A 87 23.16 -13.40 -10.24
N ILE A 88 21.88 -13.64 -9.93
CA ILE A 88 21.05 -12.67 -9.23
C ILE A 88 21.60 -12.38 -7.81
N LEU A 89 21.60 -11.09 -7.48
CA LEU A 89 21.90 -10.55 -6.16
C LEU A 89 20.61 -10.00 -5.54
N SER A 90 19.74 -10.89 -5.04
CA SER A 90 18.57 -10.47 -4.27
C SER A 90 18.98 -10.00 -2.86
N GLY A 91 18.37 -8.92 -2.38
CA GLY A 91 18.56 -8.36 -1.05
C GLY A 91 19.96 -7.77 -0.76
N PHE A 92 20.07 -7.06 0.37
CA PHE A 92 21.33 -6.42 0.77
C PHE A 92 22.37 -7.39 1.31
N ARG A 93 23.64 -7.09 1.02
CA ARG A 93 24.76 -7.97 1.36
C ARG A 93 25.87 -7.16 2.02
N ASN A 94 26.65 -7.82 2.86
CA ASN A 94 27.92 -7.23 3.26
C ASN A 94 28.93 -7.29 2.10
N ILE A 95 30.02 -6.54 2.19
CA ILE A 95 31.10 -6.49 1.17
C ILE A 95 31.63 -7.88 0.77
N SER A 96 31.54 -8.88 1.65
CA SER A 96 31.96 -10.27 1.36
C SER A 96 30.91 -11.12 0.62
N GLY A 97 29.77 -10.53 0.24
CA GLY A 97 28.69 -11.21 -0.48
C GLY A 97 27.67 -11.95 0.40
N ARG A 98 27.84 -11.92 1.72
CA ARG A 98 26.89 -12.53 2.66
C ARG A 98 25.64 -11.66 2.77
N LEU A 99 24.49 -12.25 2.45
CA LEU A 99 23.17 -11.66 2.63
C LEU A 99 22.94 -11.25 4.08
N TYR A 100 22.48 -10.02 4.29
CA TYR A 100 21.93 -9.61 5.57
C TYR A 100 20.68 -10.44 5.82
N LYS A 101 20.74 -11.26 6.86
CA LYS A 101 19.60 -12.07 7.26
C LYS A 101 18.67 -11.21 8.08
N ASN A 102 17.39 -11.45 7.86
CA ASN A 102 16.25 -10.82 8.51
C ASN A 102 15.96 -9.42 7.96
N SER A 103 14.69 -9.17 7.67
CA SER A 103 14.24 -7.93 7.01
C SER A 103 14.27 -6.71 7.91
N ILE A 104 14.66 -6.86 9.19
CA ILE A 104 14.71 -5.76 10.17
C ILE A 104 15.56 -4.57 9.71
N ASN A 105 16.69 -4.83 9.05
CA ASN A 105 17.59 -3.78 8.56
C ASN A 105 17.18 -3.22 7.19
N LEU A 106 16.16 -3.80 6.54
CA LEU A 106 15.83 -3.52 5.15
C LEU A 106 15.48 -2.06 4.95
N LEU A 107 14.58 -1.47 5.76
CA LEU A 107 14.18 -0.06 5.62
C LEU A 107 15.38 0.90 5.68
N SER A 108 16.27 0.70 6.65
CA SER A 108 17.43 1.57 6.84
C SER A 108 18.44 1.43 5.71
N MET A 109 18.69 0.20 5.26
CA MET A 109 19.55 -0.07 4.11
C MET A 109 18.95 0.48 2.82
N GLU A 110 17.66 0.26 2.59
CA GLU A 110 16.95 0.77 1.43
C GLU A 110 17.04 2.29 1.32
N ARG A 111 16.83 3.00 2.44
CA ARG A 111 16.91 4.47 2.46
C ARG A 111 18.31 5.01 2.18
N ASN A 112 19.34 4.26 2.55
CA ASN A 112 20.73 4.71 2.54
C ASN A 112 21.62 3.98 1.52
N ALA A 113 21.04 3.14 0.67
CA ALA A 113 21.74 2.49 -0.43
C ALA A 113 21.90 3.42 -1.63
N GLY A 114 23.01 3.25 -2.35
CA GLY A 114 23.16 3.75 -3.71
C GLY A 114 22.55 2.78 -4.71
N LYS A 115 23.25 2.55 -5.83
CA LYS A 115 22.91 1.49 -6.80
C LYS A 115 23.33 0.11 -6.29
N SER A 116 24.39 0.06 -5.49
CA SER A 116 24.96 -1.19 -5.00
C SER A 116 24.18 -1.78 -3.83
N PRO A 117 23.88 -3.09 -3.81
CA PRO A 117 23.28 -3.75 -2.67
C PRO A 117 24.30 -4.06 -1.55
N PHE A 118 25.56 -3.64 -1.71
CA PHE A 118 26.64 -3.98 -0.78
C PHE A 118 26.86 -2.90 0.28
N PHE A 119 26.99 -3.34 1.53
CA PHE A 119 27.36 -2.52 2.67
C PHE A 119 28.66 -3.03 3.31
N ILE A 120 29.44 -2.11 3.86
CA ILE A 120 30.68 -2.39 4.58
C ILE A 120 30.62 -1.77 5.97
N THR A 121 31.11 -2.48 7.00
CA THR A 121 31.21 -1.90 8.34
C THR A 121 32.35 -0.89 8.41
N ILE A 122 32.22 0.15 9.24
CA ILE A 122 33.26 1.19 9.37
C ILE A 122 34.61 0.57 9.77
N SER A 123 34.61 -0.39 10.69
CA SER A 123 35.83 -1.10 11.09
C SER A 123 36.47 -1.88 9.92
N ALA A 124 35.67 -2.50 9.05
CA ALA A 124 36.18 -3.23 7.89
C ALA A 124 36.68 -2.27 6.80
N LEU A 125 35.99 -1.14 6.59
CA LEU A 125 36.40 -0.08 5.68
C LEU A 125 37.80 0.45 6.05
N LEU A 126 37.99 0.84 7.31
CA LEU A 126 39.27 1.34 7.81
C LEU A 126 40.38 0.28 7.69
N LYS A 127 40.08 -0.98 7.99
CA LYS A 127 41.04 -2.09 7.86
C LYS A 127 41.50 -2.31 6.41
N GLN A 128 40.64 -2.00 5.43
CA GLN A 128 40.98 -2.08 4.01
C GLN A 128 41.66 -0.81 3.48
N GLY A 129 41.97 0.18 4.33
CA GLY A 129 42.52 1.47 3.91
C GLY A 129 41.51 2.39 3.22
N GLY A 130 40.22 2.05 3.29
CA GLY A 130 39.14 2.79 2.66
C GLY A 130 38.78 4.08 3.40
N LYS A 131 38.17 5.01 2.67
CA LYS A 131 37.69 6.29 3.19
C LYS A 131 36.19 6.43 2.95
N LEU A 132 35.53 7.12 3.88
CA LEU A 132 34.12 7.44 3.81
C LEU A 132 33.93 8.75 3.05
N ILE A 133 33.08 8.76 2.02
CA ILE A 133 32.76 9.97 1.24
C ILE A 133 31.71 10.80 1.99
N ASP A 134 30.64 10.16 2.44
CA ASP A 134 29.51 10.81 3.08
C ASP A 134 29.21 10.20 4.46
N LYS A 135 29.47 10.99 5.51
CA LYS A 135 29.21 10.60 6.91
C LYS A 135 27.72 10.48 7.23
N THR A 136 26.85 11.15 6.49
CA THR A 136 25.40 11.14 6.73
C THR A 136 24.74 9.84 6.29
N ARG A 137 25.44 9.04 5.47
CA ARG A 137 24.97 7.75 4.92
C ARG A 137 25.33 6.55 5.78
N VAL A 138 25.91 6.77 6.96
CA VAL A 138 26.24 5.71 7.91
C VAL A 138 24.98 5.30 8.66
N ILE A 139 24.70 4.00 8.68
CA ILE A 139 23.53 3.40 9.33
C ILE A 139 23.94 2.43 10.42
N SER A 140 23.05 2.24 11.39
CA SER A 140 23.15 1.18 12.39
C SER A 140 22.54 -0.12 11.86
N VAL A 141 23.34 -1.17 11.80
CA VAL A 141 22.89 -2.50 11.35
C VAL A 141 22.87 -3.46 12.52
N LEU A 142 21.70 -4.05 12.78
CA LEU A 142 21.52 -5.05 13.82
C LEU A 142 21.88 -6.44 13.31
N SER A 143 22.77 -7.10 14.04
CA SER A 143 23.17 -8.50 13.84
C SER A 143 22.97 -9.30 15.12
N TYR A 144 23.14 -10.62 15.06
CA TYR A 144 23.04 -11.48 16.23
C TYR A 144 24.23 -12.41 16.37
N ILE A 145 24.82 -12.42 17.56
CA ILE A 145 25.90 -13.32 17.94
C ILE A 145 25.30 -14.51 18.70
N PRO A 146 25.48 -15.75 18.20
CA PRO A 146 25.08 -16.94 18.94
C PRO A 146 25.97 -17.12 20.18
N MET A 147 25.35 -17.25 21.34
CA MET A 147 26.01 -17.53 22.62
C MET A 147 25.68 -18.94 23.08
N PHE A 148 26.67 -19.61 23.65
CA PHE A 148 26.55 -20.94 24.22
C PHE A 148 26.98 -20.89 25.69
N LYS A 149 26.20 -21.51 26.59
CA LYS A 149 26.51 -21.59 28.04
C LYS A 149 27.84 -22.27 28.30
N ASP A 150 28.19 -23.24 27.46
CA ASP A 150 29.38 -24.07 27.62
C ASP A 150 30.41 -23.65 26.57
N LYS A 151 31.62 -23.28 27.02
CA LYS A 151 32.70 -22.80 26.15
C LYS A 151 33.26 -23.85 25.17
N GLU A 152 32.93 -25.14 25.33
CA GLU A 152 33.64 -26.25 24.67
C GLU A 152 32.79 -27.21 23.82
N SER A 153 31.47 -27.04 23.74
CA SER A 153 30.65 -27.99 22.97
C SER A 153 30.80 -27.76 21.46
N LYS A 154 31.66 -28.57 20.81
CA LYS A 154 31.84 -28.63 19.35
C LYS A 154 30.67 -29.29 18.60
N THR A 155 29.59 -29.67 19.29
CA THR A 155 28.41 -30.24 18.62
C THR A 155 27.55 -29.13 18.03
N PRO A 156 27.06 -29.26 16.77
CA PRO A 156 26.16 -28.27 16.19
C PRO A 156 24.81 -28.27 16.92
N ARG A 157 24.71 -27.54 18.03
CA ARG A 157 23.48 -27.36 18.80
C ARG A 157 22.94 -25.94 18.65
N ARG A 158 21.69 -25.73 19.07
CA ARG A 158 21.05 -24.42 19.11
C ARG A 158 21.83 -23.50 20.07
N PRO A 159 22.07 -22.23 19.72
CA PRO A 159 22.62 -21.28 20.68
C PRO A 159 21.65 -21.11 21.85
N ASP A 160 22.20 -21.03 23.07
CA ASP A 160 21.43 -20.79 24.29
C ASP A 160 20.81 -19.39 24.28
N TRP A 161 21.54 -18.42 23.74
CA TRP A 161 21.06 -17.05 23.52
C TRP A 161 21.55 -16.49 22.19
N MET A 162 20.81 -15.53 21.65
CA MET A 162 21.30 -14.68 20.57
C MET A 162 21.48 -13.28 21.13
N LEU A 163 22.73 -12.83 21.25
CA LEU A 163 23.00 -11.46 21.64
C LEU A 163 22.81 -10.56 20.42
N PRO A 164 21.91 -9.56 20.46
CA PRO A 164 21.92 -8.51 19.44
C PRO A 164 23.32 -7.90 19.39
N LYS A 165 23.74 -7.35 18.25
CA LYS A 165 24.92 -6.50 18.12
C LYS A 165 24.76 -5.52 16.99
N LEU A 166 24.92 -4.24 17.34
CA LEU A 166 24.86 -3.13 16.42
C LEU A 166 26.23 -2.91 15.77
N HIS A 167 26.20 -2.67 14.47
CA HIS A 167 27.36 -2.35 13.66
C HIS A 167 27.08 -1.09 12.86
N LEU A 168 28.00 -0.13 12.90
CA LEU A 168 27.96 0.97 11.96
C LEU A 168 28.40 0.48 10.58
N ALA A 169 27.55 0.67 9.59
CA ALA A 169 27.79 0.28 8.21
C ALA A 169 27.42 1.41 7.25
N VAL A 170 28.00 1.36 6.06
CA VAL A 170 27.72 2.30 4.98
C VAL A 170 27.68 1.55 3.65
N ASN A 171 26.87 2.04 2.71
CA ASN A 171 26.83 1.50 1.37
C ASN A 171 28.19 1.73 0.66
N VAL A 172 28.63 0.75 -0.12
CA VAL A 172 29.95 0.81 -0.78
C VAL A 172 30.04 1.93 -1.83
N ASP A 173 28.91 2.42 -2.34
CA ASP A 173 28.89 3.54 -3.29
C ASP A 173 29.37 4.84 -2.65
N PHE A 174 29.17 5.01 -1.33
CA PHE A 174 29.63 6.17 -0.56
C PHE A 174 31.00 5.96 0.11
N CYS A 175 31.80 5.02 -0.41
CA CYS A 175 33.16 4.72 0.05
C CYS A 175 34.18 4.83 -1.09
N GLU A 176 35.43 5.13 -0.75
CA GLU A 176 36.59 5.11 -1.64
C GLU A 176 37.70 4.23 -1.08
N GLY A 177 38.69 3.88 -1.91
CA GLY A 177 39.87 3.15 -1.47
C GLY A 177 39.61 1.67 -1.12
N ILE A 178 38.49 1.10 -1.58
CA ILE A 178 38.17 -0.32 -1.42
C ILE A 178 37.84 -0.96 -2.77
N LYS A 179 38.10 -2.26 -2.88
CA LYS A 179 37.64 -3.06 -4.03
C LYS A 179 36.13 -3.29 -3.91
N LYS A 180 35.35 -2.68 -4.81
CA LYS A 180 33.89 -2.81 -4.84
C LYS A 180 33.48 -4.00 -5.72
N PRO A 181 32.45 -4.77 -5.33
CA PRO A 181 31.85 -5.78 -6.21
C PRO A 181 31.25 -5.13 -7.46
N ILE A 182 31.39 -5.79 -8.61
CA ILE A 182 30.78 -5.36 -9.87
C ILE A 182 29.33 -5.86 -9.90
N ILE A 183 28.43 -4.98 -10.31
CA ILE A 183 26.99 -5.27 -10.40
C ILE A 183 26.44 -4.80 -11.75
N LYS A 184 25.34 -5.41 -12.16
CA LYS A 184 24.55 -5.01 -13.32
C LYS A 184 23.08 -4.93 -12.94
N GLU A 185 22.48 -3.77 -13.14
CA GLU A 185 21.04 -3.58 -12.96
C GLU A 185 20.33 -3.86 -14.29
N ILE A 186 19.31 -4.71 -14.24
CA ILE A 186 18.59 -5.14 -15.44
C ILE A 186 17.10 -4.98 -15.20
N GLU A 187 16.50 -4.09 -15.97
CA GLU A 187 15.07 -3.86 -15.94
C GLU A 187 14.30 -5.04 -16.54
N PHE A 188 13.09 -5.27 -16.01
CA PHE A 188 12.14 -6.20 -16.60
C PHE A 188 11.63 -5.67 -17.94
N LYS A 189 11.47 -6.56 -18.93
CA LYS A 189 10.89 -6.24 -20.23
C LYS A 189 9.72 -7.14 -20.57
N ASN A 190 8.77 -6.62 -21.35
CA ASN A 190 7.61 -7.35 -21.85
C ASN A 190 6.85 -8.04 -20.70
N HIS A 191 6.79 -9.38 -20.68
CA HIS A 191 6.09 -10.17 -19.68
C HIS A 191 7.03 -10.80 -18.63
N GLU A 192 8.31 -10.41 -18.57
CA GLU A 192 9.30 -11.01 -17.66
C GLU A 192 8.92 -10.83 -16.19
N LEU A 193 8.44 -9.63 -15.80
CA LEU A 193 7.98 -9.35 -14.44
C LEU A 193 6.85 -10.30 -14.04
N ASN A 194 5.82 -10.40 -14.88
CA ASN A 194 4.70 -11.33 -14.67
C ASN A 194 5.18 -12.77 -14.54
N GLN A 195 6.05 -13.24 -15.44
CA GLN A 195 6.58 -14.61 -15.38
C GLN A 195 7.36 -14.88 -14.08
N TYR A 196 8.18 -13.93 -13.65
CA TYR A 196 8.98 -14.03 -12.43
C TYR A 196 8.07 -14.12 -11.19
N VAL A 197 7.12 -13.20 -11.07
CA VAL A 197 6.22 -13.13 -9.90
C VAL A 197 5.23 -14.30 -9.88
N GLU A 198 4.64 -14.70 -11.02
CA GLU A 198 3.78 -15.89 -11.07
C GLU A 198 4.54 -17.17 -10.69
N SER A 199 5.83 -17.27 -11.02
CA SER A 199 6.66 -18.40 -10.61
C SER A 199 6.91 -18.40 -9.09
N PHE A 200 7.08 -17.22 -8.50
CA PHE A 200 7.14 -17.06 -7.05
C PHE A 200 5.82 -17.47 -6.36
N LEU A 201 4.67 -17.00 -6.88
CA LEU A 201 3.35 -17.36 -6.36
C LEU A 201 3.10 -18.88 -6.42
N LYS A 202 3.51 -19.54 -7.52
CA LYS A 202 3.44 -21.00 -7.64
C LYS A 202 4.26 -21.71 -6.55
N GLU A 203 5.45 -21.22 -6.22
CA GLU A 203 6.25 -21.77 -5.12
C GLU A 203 5.57 -21.56 -3.75
N LEU A 204 4.91 -20.41 -3.52
CA LEU A 204 4.11 -20.20 -2.30
C LEU A 204 2.96 -21.20 -2.18
N VAL A 205 2.20 -21.41 -3.26
CA VAL A 205 1.09 -22.38 -3.32
C VAL A 205 1.59 -23.80 -3.07
N LYS A 206 2.67 -24.21 -3.76
CA LYS A 206 3.30 -25.53 -3.59
C LYS A 206 3.74 -25.79 -2.15
N ARG A 207 4.21 -24.74 -1.46
CA ARG A 207 4.63 -24.79 -0.05
C ARG A 207 3.49 -24.62 0.94
N LYS A 208 2.24 -24.43 0.46
CA LYS A 208 1.04 -24.17 1.26
C LYS A 208 1.19 -22.95 2.19
N ARG A 209 1.85 -21.90 1.69
CA ARG A 209 2.09 -20.66 2.45
C ARG A 209 1.07 -19.56 2.20
N VAL A 210 0.20 -19.76 1.21
CA VAL A 210 -0.83 -18.82 0.79
C VAL A 210 -2.15 -19.59 0.61
N PRO A 211 -3.31 -19.00 0.98
CA PRO A 211 -4.61 -19.57 0.66
C PRO A 211 -4.90 -19.47 -0.84
N LYS A 212 -6.09 -19.92 -1.25
CA LYS A 212 -6.53 -19.77 -2.66
C LYS A 212 -6.69 -18.29 -3.00
N ILE A 213 -6.31 -17.93 -4.22
CA ILE A 213 -6.42 -16.57 -4.77
C ILE A 213 -7.46 -16.59 -5.89
N PHE A 214 -8.41 -15.66 -5.84
CA PHE A 214 -9.48 -15.49 -6.80
C PHE A 214 -9.44 -14.08 -7.41
N ASN A 215 -9.76 -13.96 -8.70
CA ASN A 215 -9.93 -12.69 -9.42
C ASN A 215 -11.42 -12.52 -9.78
N ASP A 216 -12.27 -12.40 -8.76
CA ASP A 216 -13.72 -12.47 -8.88
C ASP A 216 -14.44 -11.21 -8.36
N GLN A 217 -13.70 -10.22 -7.90
CA GLN A 217 -14.26 -8.99 -7.35
C GLN A 217 -14.36 -7.89 -8.40
N ALA A 218 -15.33 -6.99 -8.21
CA ALA A 218 -15.57 -5.86 -9.10
C ALA A 218 -14.95 -4.55 -8.60
N ASP A 219 -14.82 -4.37 -7.28
CA ASP A 219 -14.61 -3.06 -6.65
C ASP A 219 -13.52 -3.03 -5.57
N ARG A 220 -13.17 -4.17 -4.95
CA ARG A 220 -12.14 -4.22 -3.91
C ARG A 220 -11.36 -5.53 -3.86
N CYS A 221 -10.11 -5.44 -3.41
CA CYS A 221 -9.29 -6.58 -3.03
C CYS A 221 -9.37 -6.78 -1.51
N PHE A 222 -9.36 -8.03 -1.04
CA PHE A 222 -9.34 -8.36 0.39
C PHE A 222 -8.93 -9.81 0.65
N TYR A 223 -8.27 -10.02 1.77
CA TYR A 223 -8.15 -11.31 2.44
C TYR A 223 -9.38 -11.58 3.30
N ARG A 224 -10.09 -12.68 3.02
CA ARG A 224 -11.24 -13.12 3.82
C ARG A 224 -10.81 -14.29 4.70
N HIS A 225 -11.25 -14.24 5.95
CA HIS A 225 -11.11 -15.37 6.87
C HIS A 225 -12.29 -15.48 7.85
N GLY A 226 -12.52 -16.68 8.37
CA GLY A 226 -13.43 -16.90 9.51
C GLY A 226 -12.95 -16.14 10.76
N LYS A 227 -13.87 -15.45 11.44
CA LYS A 227 -13.53 -14.58 12.59
C LYS A 227 -12.86 -15.29 13.77
N PHE A 228 -13.12 -16.58 13.97
CA PHE A 228 -12.71 -17.31 15.17
C PHE A 228 -11.77 -18.48 14.91
N ASP A 229 -11.88 -19.16 13.76
CA ASP A 229 -11.24 -20.45 13.52
C ASP A 229 -10.36 -20.49 12.26
N TYR A 230 -10.41 -19.46 11.41
CA TYR A 230 -9.73 -19.42 10.12
C TYR A 230 -10.00 -20.67 9.25
N SER A 231 -11.13 -21.34 9.46
CA SER A 231 -11.47 -22.60 8.75
C SER A 231 -11.80 -22.36 7.28
N ILE A 232 -12.25 -21.15 6.96
CA ILE A 232 -12.44 -20.64 5.61
C ILE A 232 -11.50 -19.45 5.47
N GLU A 233 -10.61 -19.53 4.47
CA GLU A 233 -9.70 -18.46 4.11
C GLU A 233 -9.38 -18.42 2.62
N ASP A 234 -9.36 -17.22 2.07
CA ASP A 234 -9.11 -16.97 0.65
C ASP A 234 -8.76 -15.50 0.41
N ILE A 235 -8.07 -15.26 -0.69
CA ILE A 235 -7.70 -13.93 -1.17
C ILE A 235 -8.55 -13.64 -2.39
N HIS A 236 -9.18 -12.48 -2.38
CA HIS A 236 -10.06 -12.01 -3.44
C HIS A 236 -9.48 -10.71 -4.02
N MET A 237 -9.29 -10.70 -5.33
CA MET A 237 -8.72 -9.60 -6.09
C MET A 237 -9.72 -9.12 -7.14
N VAL A 238 -9.64 -7.85 -7.51
CA VAL A 238 -10.31 -7.34 -8.72
C VAL A 238 -9.58 -7.81 -9.98
N ASP A 239 -10.27 -7.76 -11.13
CA ASP A 239 -9.64 -8.09 -12.41
C ASP A 239 -8.41 -7.20 -12.65
N PHE A 240 -7.32 -7.83 -13.08
CA PHE A 240 -6.06 -7.17 -13.42
C PHE A 240 -6.23 -5.91 -14.30
N LYS A 241 -7.21 -5.91 -15.21
CA LYS A 241 -7.49 -4.77 -16.12
C LYS A 241 -7.90 -3.49 -15.40
N GLN A 242 -8.27 -3.57 -14.12
CA GLN A 242 -8.59 -2.39 -13.30
C GLN A 242 -7.34 -1.66 -12.78
N PHE A 243 -6.17 -2.30 -12.85
CA PHE A 243 -4.90 -1.68 -12.47
C PHE A 243 -4.26 -0.99 -13.68
N HIS A 244 -3.59 0.14 -13.45
CA HIS A 244 -2.89 0.84 -14.52
C HIS A 244 -1.57 0.16 -14.86
N GLN A 245 -0.91 -0.42 -13.85
CA GLN A 245 0.37 -1.10 -13.96
C GLN A 245 0.34 -2.45 -13.25
N ILE A 246 1.17 -3.38 -13.72
CA ILE A 246 1.23 -4.73 -13.15
C ILE A 246 1.83 -4.77 -11.75
N GLU A 247 2.73 -3.84 -11.47
CA GLU A 247 3.33 -3.60 -10.18
C GLU A 247 2.29 -3.19 -9.14
N GLU A 248 1.26 -2.43 -9.52
CA GLU A 248 0.15 -2.08 -8.63
C GLU A 248 -0.63 -3.33 -8.23
N TYR A 249 -1.02 -4.16 -9.21
CA TYR A 249 -1.72 -5.43 -8.96
C TYR A 249 -0.93 -6.34 -8.02
N TYR A 250 0.36 -6.54 -8.26
CA TYR A 250 1.18 -7.40 -7.40
C TYR A 250 1.44 -6.79 -6.02
N SER A 251 1.61 -5.47 -5.93
CA SER A 251 1.72 -4.79 -4.63
C SER A 251 0.45 -4.98 -3.79
N THR A 252 -0.73 -4.85 -4.40
CA THR A 252 -2.01 -5.14 -3.74
C THR A 252 -2.12 -6.61 -3.36
N LEU A 253 -1.74 -7.52 -4.25
CA LEU A 253 -1.78 -8.95 -3.95
C LEU A 253 -0.85 -9.31 -2.78
N PHE A 254 0.35 -8.73 -2.70
CA PHE A 254 1.26 -8.96 -1.58
C PHE A 254 0.75 -8.38 -0.26
N HIS A 255 -0.05 -7.31 -0.30
CA HIS A 255 -0.77 -6.81 0.88
C HIS A 255 -1.71 -7.89 1.43
N GLU A 256 -2.58 -8.43 0.56
CA GLU A 256 -3.53 -9.48 0.97
C GLU A 256 -2.86 -10.80 1.35
N ILE A 257 -1.77 -11.17 0.66
CA ILE A 257 -0.94 -12.33 1.04
C ILE A 257 -0.32 -12.11 2.42
N THR A 258 0.13 -10.90 2.74
CA THR A 258 0.70 -10.60 4.05
C THR A 258 -0.36 -10.71 5.15
N HIS A 259 -1.57 -10.21 4.92
CA HIS A 259 -2.71 -10.44 5.82
C HIS A 259 -2.94 -11.93 6.07
N SER A 260 -2.83 -12.76 5.04
CA SER A 260 -3.03 -14.20 5.20
C SER A 260 -2.08 -14.82 6.22
N THR A 261 -0.87 -14.30 6.42
CA THR A 261 0.08 -14.90 7.37
C THR A 261 -0.39 -14.80 8.83
N GLN A 262 -1.42 -13.99 9.12
CA GLN A 262 -2.05 -13.86 10.44
C GLN A 262 -2.75 -15.14 10.90
N ASN A 263 -3.04 -16.07 9.99
CA ASN A 263 -3.61 -17.36 10.33
C ASN A 263 -2.68 -18.11 11.34
N PRO A 264 -3.20 -18.57 12.49
CA PRO A 264 -2.41 -19.32 13.49
C PRO A 264 -1.71 -20.58 12.96
N ALA A 265 -2.24 -21.22 11.91
CA ALA A 265 -1.61 -22.35 11.25
C ALA A 265 -0.36 -21.96 10.43
N ARG A 266 -0.18 -20.67 10.13
CA ARG A 266 1.01 -20.10 9.50
C ARG A 266 1.89 -19.42 10.54
N LEU A 267 1.80 -18.10 10.71
CA LEU A 267 2.59 -17.37 11.71
C LEU A 267 1.78 -17.02 12.95
N GLY A 268 0.47 -16.82 12.80
CA GLY A 268 -0.34 -16.18 13.81
C GLY A 268 0.03 -14.71 14.02
N ARG A 269 -0.81 -13.99 14.74
CA ARG A 269 -0.47 -12.73 15.42
C ARG A 269 -0.70 -12.90 16.91
N GLY A 270 0.09 -12.21 17.72
CA GLY A 270 -0.06 -12.31 19.17
C GLY A 270 1.12 -11.80 19.98
N LYS A 271 0.82 -10.99 20.99
CA LYS A 271 1.77 -10.73 22.07
C LYS A 271 1.99 -12.03 22.85
N LEU A 272 3.17 -12.62 22.73
CA LEU A 272 3.69 -13.63 23.68
C LEU A 272 2.82 -14.90 23.79
N GLY A 273 2.66 -15.64 22.69
CA GLY A 273 2.15 -17.02 22.77
C GLY A 273 0.64 -17.19 22.95
N ILE A 274 -0.13 -16.10 22.95
CA ILE A 274 -1.59 -16.14 22.83
C ILE A 274 -1.94 -15.71 21.41
N SER A 275 -2.60 -16.59 20.64
CA SER A 275 -3.20 -16.22 19.35
C SER A 275 -4.24 -15.15 19.60
N ALA A 276 -3.93 -13.90 19.23
CA ALA A 276 -4.84 -12.78 19.32
C ALA A 276 -4.76 -11.98 18.02
N SER A 277 -5.91 -11.63 17.46
CA SER A 277 -5.96 -10.64 16.39
C SER A 277 -5.34 -9.34 16.90
N LEU A 278 -4.41 -8.76 16.13
CA LEU A 278 -4.09 -7.36 16.31
C LEU A 278 -5.37 -6.54 16.14
N ASP A 279 -5.40 -5.32 16.68
CA ASP A 279 -6.43 -4.40 16.22
C ASP A 279 -6.27 -4.16 14.71
N TYR A 280 -7.36 -3.82 14.05
CA TYR A 280 -7.41 -3.65 12.60
C TYR A 280 -6.30 -2.72 12.10
N ALA A 281 -6.10 -1.60 12.80
CA ALA A 281 -5.07 -0.61 12.48
C ALA A 281 -3.66 -1.21 12.46
N ASN A 282 -3.29 -2.02 13.45
CA ASN A 282 -1.97 -2.64 13.50
C ASN A 282 -1.80 -3.74 12.44
N GLU A 283 -2.83 -4.53 12.12
CA GLU A 283 -2.71 -5.56 11.08
C GLU A 283 -2.56 -4.96 9.68
N GLU A 284 -3.23 -3.85 9.38
CA GLU A 284 -3.02 -3.13 8.11
C GLU A 284 -1.61 -2.54 8.00
N LEU A 285 -1.03 -2.05 9.11
CA LEU A 285 0.38 -1.64 9.16
C LEU A 285 1.32 -2.82 8.86
N VAL A 286 1.01 -4.02 9.37
CA VAL A 286 1.76 -5.24 9.06
C VAL A 286 1.67 -5.55 7.57
N ALA A 287 0.48 -5.50 6.98
CA ALA A 287 0.25 -5.81 5.58
C ALA A 287 0.95 -4.82 4.63
N GLU A 288 0.82 -3.52 4.90
CA GLU A 288 1.44 -2.46 4.10
C GLU A 288 2.98 -2.58 4.11
N MET A 289 3.59 -2.75 5.30
CA MET A 289 5.04 -2.93 5.43
C MET A 289 5.51 -4.28 4.85
N GLY A 290 4.74 -5.35 4.99
CA GLY A 290 5.09 -6.66 4.47
C GLY A 290 5.04 -6.71 2.94
N ALA A 291 4.03 -6.10 2.33
CA ALA A 291 3.92 -5.94 0.88
C ALA A 291 5.14 -5.20 0.31
N MET A 292 5.54 -4.13 1.00
CA MET A 292 6.74 -3.37 0.64
C MET A 292 8.02 -4.18 0.74
N ILE A 293 8.21 -4.94 1.82
CA ILE A 293 9.37 -5.81 1.99
C ILE A 293 9.41 -6.85 0.86
N LEU A 294 8.27 -7.47 0.54
CA LEU A 294 8.16 -8.46 -0.55
C LEU A 294 8.47 -7.84 -1.92
N CYS A 295 7.91 -6.67 -2.22
CA CYS A 295 8.21 -5.96 -3.47
C CYS A 295 9.70 -5.69 -3.59
N THR A 296 10.31 -5.19 -2.51
CA THR A 296 11.73 -4.86 -2.45
C THR A 296 12.62 -6.09 -2.69
N GLU A 297 12.36 -7.19 -1.99
CA GLU A 297 13.13 -8.45 -2.13
C GLU A 297 12.97 -9.08 -3.53
N LEU A 298 11.85 -8.81 -4.21
CA LEU A 298 11.58 -9.28 -5.57
C LEU A 298 12.01 -8.29 -6.67
N GLY A 299 12.57 -7.12 -6.31
CA GLY A 299 12.99 -6.10 -7.28
C GLY A 299 11.84 -5.37 -7.97
N LEU A 300 10.68 -5.31 -7.32
CA LEU A 300 9.48 -4.65 -7.83
C LEU A 300 9.34 -3.25 -7.24
N LYS A 301 8.72 -2.36 -8.01
CA LYS A 301 8.28 -1.07 -7.48
C LYS A 301 7.12 -1.29 -6.51
N TYR A 302 7.31 -0.87 -5.27
CA TYR A 302 6.22 -0.83 -4.30
C TYR A 302 5.28 0.34 -4.63
N ASN A 303 3.99 0.06 -4.71
CA ASN A 303 2.95 1.07 -4.83
C ASN A 303 2.11 1.04 -3.55
N ARG A 304 2.19 2.13 -2.78
CA ARG A 304 1.44 2.27 -1.52
C ARG A 304 -0.05 2.06 -1.78
N GLN A 305 -0.65 1.17 -1.01
CA GLN A 305 -2.06 0.82 -1.15
C GLN A 305 -2.94 1.84 -0.44
N ASN A 306 -2.54 2.21 0.78
CA ASN A 306 -3.31 3.10 1.64
C ASN A 306 -2.79 4.54 1.63
N GLY A 307 -3.69 5.52 1.66
CA GLY A 307 -3.30 6.93 1.75
C GLY A 307 -2.56 7.25 3.06
N ILE A 308 -1.70 8.27 3.04
CA ILE A 308 -1.00 8.78 4.25
C ILE A 308 -2.00 9.12 5.38
N THR A 309 -3.17 9.62 5.01
CA THR A 309 -4.27 9.95 5.93
C THR A 309 -4.80 8.70 6.65
N TYR A 310 -4.88 7.56 5.97
CA TYR A 310 -5.31 6.28 6.53
C TYR A 310 -4.29 5.76 7.54
N LEU A 311 -3.02 5.78 7.14
CA LEU A 311 -1.90 5.40 8.01
C LEU A 311 -1.86 6.26 9.28
N LYS A 312 -2.10 7.58 9.16
CA LYS A 312 -2.18 8.49 10.31
C LYS A 312 -3.40 8.22 11.20
N GLY A 313 -4.54 7.90 10.59
CA GLY A 313 -5.76 7.49 11.30
C GLY A 313 -5.60 6.16 12.05
N TRP A 314 -4.81 5.23 11.53
CA TRP A 314 -4.49 3.99 12.21
C TRP A 314 -3.62 4.22 13.44
N LEU A 315 -2.62 5.09 13.35
CA LEU A 315 -1.80 5.44 14.51
C LEU A 315 -2.59 6.17 15.59
N SER A 316 -3.55 7.04 15.25
CA SER A 316 -4.35 7.73 16.25
C SER A 316 -5.35 6.82 16.97
N ASN A 317 -5.75 5.71 16.34
CA ASN A 317 -6.66 4.71 16.91
C ASN A 317 -5.94 3.56 17.61
N ALA A 318 -4.64 3.38 17.38
CA ALA A 318 -3.84 2.34 18.02
C ALA A 318 -3.77 2.58 19.54
N LYS A 319 -4.20 1.62 20.34
CA LYS A 319 -4.14 1.73 21.81
C LYS A 319 -2.69 1.60 22.29
N GLY A 320 -2.26 2.48 23.18
CA GLY A 320 -0.94 2.43 23.82
C GLY A 320 0.12 3.27 23.12
N ASP A 321 1.39 2.96 23.38
CA ASP A 321 2.53 3.68 22.82
C ASP A 321 2.64 3.44 21.30
N VAL A 322 2.52 4.52 20.53
CA VAL A 322 2.53 4.51 19.06
C VAL A 322 3.83 3.93 18.51
N ASP A 323 4.96 4.31 19.10
CA ASP A 323 6.28 3.87 18.65
C ASP A 323 6.49 2.38 18.92
N LYS A 324 6.00 1.90 20.05
CA LYS A 324 5.99 0.47 20.38
C LYS A 324 5.13 -0.33 19.40
N ASN A 325 3.94 0.17 19.07
CA ASN A 325 3.03 -0.48 18.13
C ASN A 325 3.62 -0.52 16.71
N LEU A 326 4.25 0.56 16.26
CA LEU A 326 4.96 0.61 14.97
C LEU A 326 6.08 -0.43 14.89
N LEU A 327 6.92 -0.52 15.91
CA LEU A 327 7.99 -1.50 15.97
C LEU A 327 7.44 -2.94 16.00
N GLU A 328 6.38 -3.18 16.76
CA GLU A 328 5.75 -4.50 16.81
C GLU A 328 5.16 -4.90 15.45
N ALA A 329 4.42 -4.00 14.79
CA ALA A 329 3.87 -4.21 13.45
C ALA A 329 4.99 -4.47 12.42
N TYR A 330 6.07 -3.68 12.44
CA TYR A 330 7.21 -3.89 11.56
C TYR A 330 7.90 -5.24 11.80
N GLY A 331 7.98 -5.68 13.06
CA GLY A 331 8.47 -7.02 13.41
C GLY A 331 7.65 -8.13 12.78
N TYR A 332 6.32 -8.05 12.85
CA TYR A 332 5.43 -9.03 12.20
C TYR A 332 5.47 -8.94 10.67
N ALA A 333 5.68 -7.75 10.09
CA ALA A 333 5.88 -7.58 8.66
C ALA A 333 7.16 -8.29 8.18
N CYS A 334 8.27 -8.11 8.91
CA CYS A 334 9.52 -8.84 8.67
C CYS A 334 9.32 -10.36 8.76
N ASP A 335 8.69 -10.84 9.85
CA ASP A 335 8.39 -12.26 10.03
C ASP A 335 7.55 -12.83 8.88
N SER A 336 6.57 -12.05 8.39
CA SER A 336 5.71 -12.43 7.27
C SER A 336 6.48 -12.59 5.96
N ALA A 337 7.29 -11.60 5.60
CA ALA A 337 8.09 -11.65 4.39
C ALA A 337 9.13 -12.79 4.46
N GLU A 338 9.81 -12.95 5.60
CA GLU A 338 10.77 -14.02 5.82
C GLU A 338 10.12 -15.40 5.68
N TYR A 339 8.95 -15.59 6.27
CA TYR A 339 8.18 -16.84 6.13
C TYR A 339 7.84 -17.15 4.68
N LEU A 340 7.38 -16.15 3.93
CA LEU A 340 6.98 -16.30 2.53
C LEU A 340 8.20 -16.65 1.65
N LEU A 341 9.31 -15.94 1.82
CA LEU A 341 10.56 -16.12 1.05
C LEU A 341 11.37 -17.36 1.46
N GLU A 342 11.18 -17.90 2.67
CA GLU A 342 12.09 -18.89 3.25
C GLU A 342 12.27 -20.14 2.36
N GLY A 343 13.50 -20.39 1.93
CA GLY A 343 13.86 -21.59 1.17
C GLY A 343 13.38 -21.58 -0.29
N ILE A 344 12.93 -20.44 -0.80
CA ILE A 344 12.72 -20.19 -2.22
C ILE A 344 14.04 -19.67 -2.80
N ASP A 345 14.47 -20.26 -3.90
CA ASP A 345 15.67 -19.85 -4.63
C ASP A 345 15.26 -18.91 -5.76
N LEU A 346 15.28 -17.60 -5.49
CA LEU A 346 14.85 -16.57 -6.44
C LEU A 346 15.63 -16.63 -7.76
N ALA A 347 16.88 -17.09 -7.74
CA ALA A 347 17.69 -17.27 -8.96
C ALA A 347 17.05 -18.22 -9.96
N LYS A 348 16.34 -19.24 -9.49
CA LYS A 348 15.67 -20.22 -10.35
C LYS A 348 14.35 -19.72 -10.91
N LEU A 349 13.83 -18.60 -10.41
CA LEU A 349 12.59 -18.01 -10.87
C LEU A 349 12.82 -17.00 -11.99
N VAL A 350 14.06 -16.50 -12.16
CA VAL A 350 14.42 -15.48 -13.15
C VAL A 350 14.13 -16.00 -14.57
N PRO A 351 13.40 -15.22 -15.40
CA PRO A 351 13.15 -15.62 -16.78
C PRO A 351 14.42 -15.78 -17.61
N ASP A 352 14.48 -16.82 -18.45
CA ASP A 352 15.64 -17.12 -19.31
C ASP A 352 16.06 -15.95 -20.19
N SER A 353 15.10 -15.16 -20.67
CA SER A 353 15.36 -13.97 -21.50
C SER A 353 16.12 -12.90 -20.71
N MET A 354 15.85 -12.75 -19.43
CA MET A 354 16.52 -11.80 -18.55
C MET A 354 17.94 -12.26 -18.22
N SER A 355 18.11 -13.55 -17.87
CA SER A 355 19.42 -14.15 -17.60
C SER A 355 20.36 -14.02 -18.81
N LYS A 356 19.86 -14.26 -20.03
CA LYS A 356 20.65 -14.06 -21.27
C LYS A 356 21.10 -12.60 -21.46
N ARG A 357 20.26 -11.62 -21.12
CA ARG A 357 20.62 -10.19 -21.19
C ARG A 357 21.68 -9.83 -20.14
N ALA A 358 21.65 -10.47 -18.97
CA ALA A 358 22.66 -10.31 -17.92
C ALA A 358 24.04 -10.81 -18.33
N GLU A 359 24.08 -11.92 -19.05
CA GLU A 359 25.33 -12.49 -19.56
C GLU A 359 25.92 -11.71 -20.74
N GLN A 360 25.07 -11.15 -21.61
CA GLN A 360 25.51 -10.42 -22.83
C GLN A 360 26.07 -9.03 -22.55
N THR A 361 25.80 -8.47 -21.38
CA THR A 361 26.30 -7.16 -20.94
C THR A 361 27.70 -7.23 -20.31
N SER A 362 28.31 -8.41 -20.19
CA SER A 362 29.72 -8.56 -19.77
C SER A 362 30.68 -8.08 -20.88
N PRO A 363 31.68 -7.23 -20.59
CA PRO A 363 32.62 -6.70 -21.59
C PRO A 363 33.33 -7.78 -22.44
N GLU A 364 33.65 -8.94 -21.86
CA GLU A 364 34.45 -9.98 -22.51
C GLU A 364 33.73 -10.75 -23.62
N LYS A 365 32.40 -10.86 -23.61
CA LYS A 365 31.66 -11.63 -24.64
C LYS A 365 31.31 -10.83 -25.90
N GLN A 366 31.41 -9.50 -25.86
CA GLN A 366 31.19 -8.67 -27.05
C GLN A 366 32.29 -8.88 -28.11
N LEU A 367 33.54 -9.08 -27.69
CA LEU A 367 34.68 -9.37 -28.58
C LEU A 367 34.48 -10.67 -29.38
N ILE A 368 33.99 -11.73 -28.73
CA ILE A 368 33.77 -13.04 -29.38
C ILE A 368 32.64 -12.99 -30.41
N SER A 369 31.62 -12.16 -30.18
CA SER A 369 30.47 -12.00 -31.09
C SER A 369 30.78 -11.19 -32.36
N GLN A 370 31.81 -10.33 -32.31
CA GLN A 370 32.26 -9.56 -33.47
C GLN A 370 33.15 -10.40 -34.40
N GLU A 371 33.95 -11.32 -33.85
CA GLU A 371 34.77 -12.24 -34.67
C GLU A 371 33.94 -13.34 -35.35
N THR A 372 32.80 -13.73 -34.80
CA THR A 372 31.95 -14.78 -35.38
C THR A 372 31.01 -14.27 -36.48
N LYS A 373 30.67 -12.97 -36.50
CA LYS A 373 29.80 -12.38 -37.55
C LYS A 373 30.54 -12.05 -38.86
N SER A 374 31.87 -12.03 -38.88
CA SER A 374 32.67 -11.72 -40.07
C SER A 374 32.96 -12.93 -40.97
N ARG A 375 32.53 -14.15 -40.61
CA ARG A 375 32.73 -15.36 -41.43
C ARG A 375 31.46 -16.21 -41.54
N LYS A 376 30.59 -15.90 -42.53
CA LYS A 376 29.88 -16.87 -43.41
C LYS A 376 28.88 -16.19 -44.37
N ILE A 377 29.40 -15.85 -45.55
CA ILE A 377 29.01 -16.24 -46.93
C ILE A 377 27.51 -16.38 -47.31
N VAL A 378 27.12 -15.53 -48.27
CA VAL A 378 26.02 -15.48 -49.28
C VAL A 378 26.05 -16.73 -50.20
N PRO A 379 24.93 -17.35 -50.71
CA PRO A 379 24.02 -16.80 -51.77
C PRO A 379 22.55 -17.34 -51.72
N LYS A 380 21.54 -17.01 -52.54
CA LYS A 380 21.35 -16.30 -53.82
C LYS A 380 19.85 -15.93 -53.95
N ARG A 381 19.53 -14.82 -54.63
CA ARG A 381 18.17 -14.36 -54.99
C ARG A 381 17.52 -15.21 -56.11
N LYS A 382 16.22 -15.47 -56.02
CA LYS A 382 15.23 -15.36 -57.13
C LYS A 382 13.85 -15.00 -56.55
N GLY A 383 13.17 -14.04 -57.18
CA GLY A 383 11.89 -13.50 -56.72
C GLY A 383 10.67 -14.05 -57.46
N LYS A 384 9.49 -13.83 -56.88
CA LYS A 384 8.25 -13.29 -57.49
C LYS A 384 7.13 -13.32 -56.43
N ALA A 385 6.34 -12.25 -56.36
CA ALA A 385 5.10 -12.09 -55.60
C ALA A 385 3.91 -12.10 -56.58
N PRO A 386 2.64 -11.91 -56.16
CA PRO A 386 1.90 -12.48 -55.02
C PRO A 386 0.59 -13.17 -55.48
N ILE A 387 0.02 -14.07 -54.68
CA ILE A 387 -1.36 -14.58 -54.89
C ILE A 387 -2.23 -14.16 -53.72
N LYS A 388 -3.26 -13.35 -54.02
CA LYS A 388 -4.41 -13.08 -53.15
C LYS A 388 -5.27 -14.35 -53.08
N GLN A 389 -5.63 -14.78 -51.88
CA GLN A 389 -6.80 -15.64 -51.69
C GLN A 389 -7.66 -15.11 -50.54
N GLU A 390 -8.90 -14.82 -50.92
CA GLU A 390 -10.04 -14.51 -50.08
C GLU A 390 -10.32 -15.67 -49.11
N VAL A 391 -10.50 -15.36 -47.83
CA VAL A 391 -11.06 -16.32 -46.86
C VAL A 391 -12.49 -15.89 -46.56
N LYS A 392 -13.42 -16.72 -47.05
CA LYS A 392 -14.85 -16.66 -46.83
C LYS A 392 -15.19 -16.79 -45.34
N SER A 393 -16.10 -15.91 -44.91
CA SER A 393 -16.75 -15.88 -43.60
C SER A 393 -17.46 -17.19 -43.24
N LYS A 394 -17.09 -17.81 -42.11
CA LYS A 394 -17.94 -18.78 -41.41
C LYS A 394 -18.84 -18.03 -40.42
N LYS A 395 -20.15 -18.19 -40.60
CA LYS A 395 -21.22 -17.73 -39.70
C LYS A 395 -20.97 -18.27 -38.29
N GLN A 396 -20.76 -17.39 -37.31
CA GLN A 396 -20.88 -17.70 -35.89
C GLN A 396 -22.33 -17.50 -35.44
N SER A 397 -22.84 -18.52 -34.78
CA SER A 397 -24.12 -18.57 -34.07
C SER A 397 -24.21 -17.51 -32.96
N LYS A 398 -25.32 -16.79 -32.88
CA LYS A 398 -25.64 -15.81 -31.83
C LYS A 398 -25.62 -16.45 -30.43
N PRO A 399 -24.88 -15.91 -29.44
CA PRO A 399 -25.09 -16.24 -28.04
C PRO A 399 -26.34 -15.53 -27.50
N LYS A 400 -27.12 -16.26 -26.70
CA LYS A 400 -28.34 -15.80 -26.03
C LYS A 400 -28.04 -14.64 -25.06
N GLU A 401 -28.90 -13.63 -25.08
CA GLU A 401 -28.91 -12.51 -24.13
C GLU A 401 -29.18 -13.03 -22.70
N GLN A 402 -28.22 -12.85 -21.80
CA GLN A 402 -28.45 -12.95 -20.36
C GLN A 402 -28.76 -11.55 -19.84
N LEU A 403 -30.02 -11.30 -19.46
CA LEU A 403 -30.42 -10.10 -18.74
C LEU A 403 -29.86 -10.13 -17.32
N SER A 404 -29.04 -9.14 -16.96
CA SER A 404 -28.69 -8.82 -15.58
C SER A 404 -29.85 -8.07 -14.91
N LEU A 405 -30.08 -8.36 -13.63
CA LEU A 405 -31.21 -7.86 -12.83
C LEU A 405 -31.10 -6.36 -12.46
N PHE A 406 -30.07 -5.66 -12.92
CA PHE A 406 -29.90 -4.21 -12.79
C PHE A 406 -29.50 -3.64 -14.16
N GLY A 407 -30.42 -2.89 -14.76
CA GLY A 407 -30.38 -2.43 -16.16
C GLY A 407 -29.28 -1.41 -16.47
N HIS A 408 -28.03 -1.88 -16.54
CA HIS A 408 -26.97 -1.20 -17.27
C HIS A 408 -26.49 -2.13 -18.39
N ASP A 409 -26.70 -1.67 -19.63
CA ASP A 409 -26.04 -2.19 -20.83
C ASP A 409 -24.53 -2.19 -20.60
N SER A 410 -23.98 -3.31 -20.15
CA SER A 410 -22.55 -3.56 -20.10
C SER A 410 -22.03 -3.83 -21.51
N LYS A 411 -22.18 -2.82 -22.38
CA LYS A 411 -21.46 -2.78 -23.65
C LYS A 411 -20.01 -2.50 -23.29
N VAL A 412 -19.19 -3.53 -23.26
CA VAL A 412 -17.73 -3.36 -23.28
C VAL A 412 -17.42 -2.63 -24.59
N ILE A 413 -17.05 -1.35 -24.49
CA ILE A 413 -16.70 -0.52 -25.62
C ILE A 413 -15.18 -0.64 -25.81
N HIS A 414 -14.74 -1.18 -26.95
CA HIS A 414 -13.33 -1.09 -27.32
C HIS A 414 -12.94 0.37 -27.55
N LEU A 415 -11.72 0.74 -27.16
CA LEU A 415 -11.28 2.15 -27.14
C LEU A 415 -11.31 2.83 -28.53
N ASP A 416 -11.10 2.06 -29.59
CA ASP A 416 -11.24 2.52 -30.99
C ASP A 416 -12.67 2.94 -31.35
N LYS A 417 -13.67 2.41 -30.62
CA LYS A 417 -15.10 2.72 -30.76
C LYS A 417 -15.59 3.64 -29.65
N TRP A 418 -14.74 4.01 -28.70
CA TRP A 418 -15.12 4.90 -27.61
C TRP A 418 -15.36 6.31 -28.14
N LYS A 419 -16.49 6.87 -27.73
CA LYS A 419 -16.84 8.27 -27.95
C LYS A 419 -17.39 8.82 -26.64
N PRO A 420 -17.05 10.07 -26.27
CA PRO A 420 -17.62 10.69 -25.09
C PRO A 420 -19.14 10.80 -25.27
N ASN A 421 -19.89 10.33 -24.27
CA ASN A 421 -21.34 10.44 -24.20
C ASN A 421 -21.81 11.65 -23.37
N THR A 422 -20.86 12.36 -22.75
CA THR A 422 -21.05 13.58 -21.97
C THR A 422 -19.96 14.60 -22.30
N HIS A 423 -20.21 15.87 -22.00
CA HIS A 423 -19.25 16.95 -22.17
C HIS A 423 -19.00 17.64 -20.83
N ILE A 424 -17.73 17.89 -20.52
CA ILE A 424 -17.33 18.67 -19.33
C ILE A 424 -17.68 20.14 -19.60
N THR A 425 -18.60 20.67 -18.81
CA THR A 425 -19.02 22.07 -18.83
C THR A 425 -18.08 22.89 -17.96
N LYS A 426 -17.39 23.88 -18.55
CA LYS A 426 -16.49 24.79 -17.83
C LYS A 426 -17.28 25.82 -17.03
N LEU A 427 -16.80 26.12 -15.82
CA LEU A 427 -17.44 27.06 -14.90
C LEU A 427 -16.56 28.32 -14.78
N LYS A 428 -17.10 29.49 -15.15
CA LYS A 428 -16.31 30.73 -15.35
C LYS A 428 -16.11 31.62 -14.11
N THR A 429 -16.64 31.24 -12.96
CA THR A 429 -16.47 32.00 -11.70
C THR A 429 -15.20 31.56 -10.97
N ASP A 430 -14.70 32.31 -9.98
CA ASP A 430 -13.56 31.86 -9.15
C ASP A 430 -13.82 30.50 -8.49
N LEU A 431 -15.03 30.28 -7.97
CA LEU A 431 -15.44 28.97 -7.48
C LEU A 431 -15.50 27.92 -8.61
N GLY A 432 -15.92 28.32 -9.79
CA GLY A 432 -15.92 27.48 -10.98
C GLY A 432 -14.52 27.08 -11.42
N LEU A 433 -13.56 28.00 -11.38
CA LEU A 433 -12.15 27.77 -11.64
C LEU A 433 -11.54 26.87 -10.56
N PHE A 434 -11.88 27.09 -9.29
CA PHE A 434 -11.48 26.21 -8.18
C PHE A 434 -11.93 24.76 -8.42
N LEU A 435 -13.19 24.56 -8.82
CA LEU A 435 -13.74 23.23 -9.11
C LEU A 435 -13.32 22.70 -10.50
N GLY A 436 -12.95 23.58 -11.43
CA GLY A 436 -12.67 23.30 -12.84
C GLY A 436 -13.93 23.28 -13.70
N GLY A 437 -14.63 22.15 -13.67
CA GLY A 437 -15.81 21.91 -14.50
C GLY A 437 -16.67 20.79 -13.94
N TYR A 438 -17.76 20.49 -14.64
CA TYR A 438 -18.64 19.40 -14.26
C TYR A 438 -19.24 18.70 -15.48
N GLU A 439 -19.66 17.46 -15.30
CA GLU A 439 -20.50 16.73 -16.24
C GLU A 439 -21.60 15.99 -15.49
N ARG A 440 -22.74 15.72 -16.14
CA ARG A 440 -23.87 15.02 -15.49
C ARG A 440 -23.74 13.50 -15.63
N ASN A 441 -22.64 12.97 -15.11
CA ASN A 441 -22.37 11.53 -15.03
C ASN A 441 -21.66 11.20 -13.70
N GLN A 442 -22.44 10.78 -12.71
CA GLN A 442 -21.97 10.43 -11.35
C GLN A 442 -21.17 11.57 -10.69
N TYR A 443 -21.59 12.82 -10.88
CA TYR A 443 -20.90 13.98 -10.30
C TYR A 443 -21.30 14.21 -8.85
N ALA A 444 -20.30 14.23 -7.97
CA ALA A 444 -20.47 14.47 -6.55
C ALA A 444 -19.38 15.41 -5.99
N LEU A 445 -19.82 16.50 -5.36
CA LEU A 445 -19.00 17.42 -4.57
C LEU A 445 -19.23 17.17 -3.09
N VAL A 446 -18.20 16.67 -2.42
CA VAL A 446 -18.20 16.33 -0.99
C VAL A 446 -17.52 17.45 -0.21
N LEU A 447 -18.21 18.01 0.79
CA LEU A 447 -17.72 19.10 1.63
C LEU A 447 -17.46 18.64 3.06
N ARG A 448 -16.30 19.00 3.57
CA ARG A 448 -15.82 18.71 4.91
C ARG A 448 -15.20 19.94 5.56
N GLY A 449 -14.93 19.86 6.85
CA GLY A 449 -14.33 20.96 7.58
C GLY A 449 -14.80 21.08 9.01
N GLU A 450 -14.07 21.88 9.78
CA GLU A 450 -14.35 22.11 11.19
C GLU A 450 -15.70 22.81 11.42
N LYS A 451 -16.20 22.76 12.67
CA LYS A 451 -17.38 23.53 13.06
C LYS A 451 -17.09 25.02 12.87
N GLY A 452 -17.99 25.73 12.17
CA GLY A 452 -17.83 27.17 11.90
C GLY A 452 -16.91 27.53 10.72
N ALA A 453 -16.30 26.56 10.03
CA ALA A 453 -15.40 26.82 8.89
C ALA A 453 -16.08 27.40 7.64
N GLY A 454 -17.42 27.45 7.59
CA GLY A 454 -18.17 28.00 6.45
C GLY A 454 -18.72 26.99 5.45
N LYS A 455 -18.83 25.69 5.81
CA LYS A 455 -19.34 24.61 4.93
C LYS A 455 -20.68 24.92 4.27
N THR A 456 -21.70 25.30 5.07
CA THR A 456 -23.03 25.65 4.54
C THR A 456 -22.98 26.86 3.63
N ARG A 457 -22.09 27.83 3.90
CA ARG A 457 -21.88 29.00 3.03
C ARG A 457 -21.26 28.59 1.69
N PHE A 458 -20.27 27.69 1.69
CA PHE A 458 -19.73 27.12 0.46
C PHE A 458 -20.80 26.33 -0.31
N LEU A 459 -21.60 25.51 0.38
CA LEU A 459 -22.69 24.76 -0.24
C LEU A 459 -23.68 25.69 -0.95
N CYS A 460 -24.07 26.82 -0.34
CA CYS A 460 -24.92 27.82 -0.97
C CYS A 460 -24.27 28.47 -2.21
N GLN A 461 -22.95 28.69 -2.18
CA GLN A 461 -22.21 29.19 -3.34
C GLN A 461 -22.18 28.16 -4.49
N ALA A 462 -22.00 26.88 -4.16
CA ALA A 462 -22.11 25.79 -5.14
C ALA A 462 -23.54 25.69 -5.71
N ILE A 463 -24.58 25.81 -4.87
CA ILE A 463 -25.97 25.87 -5.35
C ILE A 463 -26.16 27.01 -6.36
N ASN A 464 -25.66 28.21 -6.08
CA ASN A 464 -25.70 29.33 -7.03
C ASN A 464 -24.97 29.02 -8.33
N LEU A 465 -23.80 28.38 -8.24
CA LEU A 465 -22.99 28.02 -9.40
C LEU A 465 -23.76 27.15 -10.38
N PHE A 466 -24.45 26.12 -9.88
CA PHE A 466 -25.26 25.22 -10.71
C PHE A 466 -26.62 25.81 -11.10
N ALA A 467 -27.27 26.59 -10.23
CA ALA A 467 -28.51 27.30 -10.58
C ALA A 467 -28.29 28.31 -11.73
N ASN A 468 -27.11 28.94 -11.80
CA ASN A 468 -26.70 29.80 -12.91
C ASN A 468 -26.56 29.03 -14.24
N GLN A 469 -26.41 27.70 -14.21
CA GLN A 469 -26.43 26.83 -15.40
C GLN A 469 -27.85 26.41 -15.79
N ASN A 470 -28.88 27.09 -15.27
CA ASN A 470 -30.29 26.75 -15.45
C ASN A 470 -30.71 25.37 -14.92
N LEU A 471 -29.95 24.79 -13.97
CA LEU A 471 -30.31 23.53 -13.32
C LEU A 471 -31.29 23.75 -12.18
N LYS A 472 -32.26 22.83 -12.01
CA LYS A 472 -33.20 22.85 -10.89
C LYS A 472 -32.55 22.26 -9.64
N CYS A 473 -32.45 23.06 -8.58
CA CYS A 473 -31.74 22.70 -7.36
C CYS A 473 -32.70 22.42 -6.20
N LEU A 474 -32.38 21.42 -5.39
CA LEU A 474 -33.00 21.18 -4.09
C LEU A 474 -31.96 21.37 -2.98
N PHE A 475 -32.28 22.20 -1.99
CA PHE A 475 -31.52 22.30 -0.75
C PHE A 475 -32.22 21.50 0.36
N LEU A 476 -31.67 20.34 0.69
CA LEU A 476 -32.08 19.52 1.82
C LEU A 476 -31.38 20.00 3.10
N SER A 477 -32.05 20.85 3.87
CA SER A 477 -31.55 21.38 5.14
C SER A 477 -32.03 20.51 6.30
N LEU A 478 -31.13 19.66 6.79
CA LEU A 478 -31.38 18.66 7.83
C LEU A 478 -30.77 19.03 9.18
N GLU A 479 -29.75 19.91 9.20
CA GLU A 479 -29.19 20.47 10.43
C GLU A 479 -30.02 21.64 10.96
N VAL A 480 -30.61 22.42 10.06
CA VAL A 480 -31.35 23.65 10.38
C VAL A 480 -32.71 23.58 9.72
N SER A 481 -33.75 23.86 10.49
CA SER A 481 -35.12 23.87 9.97
C SER A 481 -35.27 24.99 8.92
N PRO A 482 -35.84 24.70 7.72
CA PRO A 482 -36.11 25.72 6.70
C PRO A 482 -36.99 26.88 7.18
N GLN A 483 -37.79 26.66 8.21
CA GLN A 483 -38.65 27.69 8.81
C GLN A 483 -37.91 28.58 9.83
N SER A 484 -36.67 28.29 10.18
CA SER A 484 -35.91 29.05 11.18
C SER A 484 -35.30 30.34 10.60
N GLU A 485 -35.13 31.35 11.46
CA GLU A 485 -34.41 32.58 11.11
C GLU A 485 -32.96 32.31 10.67
N LEU A 486 -32.32 31.32 11.29
CA LEU A 486 -30.97 30.88 10.93
C LEU A 486 -30.89 30.38 9.47
N PHE A 487 -31.92 29.67 8.99
CA PHE A 487 -32.00 29.28 7.58
C PHE A 487 -32.20 30.50 6.68
N GLY A 488 -32.88 31.54 7.16
CA GLY A 488 -32.97 32.85 6.50
C GLY A 488 -31.59 33.39 6.10
N THR A 489 -30.61 33.30 7.01
CA THR A 489 -29.20 33.68 6.74
C THR A 489 -28.55 32.83 5.64
N TYR A 490 -28.83 31.52 5.58
CA TYR A 490 -28.31 30.66 4.52
C TYR A 490 -28.96 30.96 3.17
N SER A 491 -30.28 31.17 3.18
CA SER A 491 -31.04 31.56 1.99
C SER A 491 -30.58 32.91 1.42
N ALA A 492 -30.05 33.81 2.26
CA ALA A 492 -29.46 35.08 1.84
C ALA A 492 -28.16 34.91 1.05
N TYR A 493 -27.45 33.79 1.20
CA TYR A 493 -26.31 33.46 0.35
C TYR A 493 -26.70 32.98 -1.05
N ILE A 494 -27.98 32.65 -1.29
CA ILE A 494 -28.51 32.32 -2.62
C ILE A 494 -28.93 33.60 -3.32
N ASN A 495 -28.40 33.84 -4.52
CA ASN A 495 -28.67 35.04 -5.30
C ASN A 495 -30.17 35.17 -5.61
N ALA A 496 -30.72 36.38 -5.57
CA ALA A 496 -32.14 36.64 -5.79
C ALA A 496 -32.67 36.02 -7.10
N ASN A 497 -31.89 36.12 -8.18
CA ASN A 497 -32.23 35.57 -9.50
C ASN A 497 -32.27 34.03 -9.53
N ASN A 498 -31.61 33.37 -8.58
CA ASN A 498 -31.56 31.92 -8.48
C ASN A 498 -32.63 31.34 -7.56
N LYS A 499 -33.23 32.14 -6.66
CA LYS A 499 -34.23 31.66 -5.69
C LYS A 499 -35.41 30.93 -6.34
N LYS A 500 -35.84 31.35 -7.53
CA LYS A 500 -36.93 30.68 -8.28
C LYS A 500 -36.60 29.25 -8.74
N ARG A 501 -35.33 28.85 -8.69
CA ARG A 501 -34.82 27.54 -9.11
C ARG A 501 -34.31 26.68 -7.95
N VAL A 502 -34.36 27.19 -6.72
CA VAL A 502 -33.90 26.47 -5.54
C VAL A 502 -35.09 26.21 -4.62
N ASP A 503 -35.51 24.96 -4.59
CA ASP A 503 -36.51 24.48 -3.63
C ASP A 503 -35.79 24.05 -2.33
N VAL A 504 -36.50 24.04 -1.20
CA VAL A 504 -35.95 23.61 0.10
C VAL A 504 -36.82 22.52 0.72
N SER A 505 -36.20 21.58 1.41
CA SER A 505 -36.90 20.55 2.19
C SER A 505 -36.11 20.18 3.45
N SER A 506 -36.80 19.65 4.46
CA SER A 506 -36.24 19.08 5.69
C SER A 506 -36.49 17.58 5.83
N GLN A 507 -37.07 16.97 4.80
CA GLN A 507 -37.37 15.54 4.77
C GLN A 507 -36.09 14.69 4.76
N ASN A 508 -36.04 13.65 5.57
CA ASN A 508 -34.79 12.92 5.83
C ASN A 508 -34.82 11.43 5.51
N SER A 509 -35.85 10.93 4.82
CA SER A 509 -35.92 9.51 4.45
C SER A 509 -35.24 9.23 3.09
N LEU A 510 -34.66 8.03 2.96
CA LEU A 510 -34.09 7.58 1.68
C LEU A 510 -35.14 7.55 0.55
N ALA A 511 -36.38 7.15 0.85
CA ALA A 511 -37.46 7.09 -0.13
C ALA A 511 -37.79 8.47 -0.74
N GLU A 512 -37.81 9.51 0.10
CA GLU A 512 -38.00 10.88 -0.37
C GLU A 512 -36.79 11.40 -1.15
N LEU A 513 -35.57 11.08 -0.70
CA LEU A 513 -34.36 11.43 -1.42
C LEU A 513 -34.36 10.86 -2.85
N GLU A 514 -34.79 9.60 -3.02
CA GLU A 514 -34.95 8.99 -4.33
C GLU A 514 -36.07 9.65 -5.16
N SER A 515 -37.16 10.09 -4.53
CA SER A 515 -38.22 10.86 -5.20
C SER A 515 -37.70 12.21 -5.69
N TYR A 516 -36.84 12.87 -4.90
CA TYR A 516 -36.18 14.12 -5.30
C TYR A 516 -35.17 13.92 -6.42
N ALA A 517 -34.38 12.83 -6.40
CA ALA A 517 -33.41 12.52 -7.46
C ALA A 517 -34.04 12.35 -8.85
N LYS A 518 -35.35 12.07 -8.91
CA LYS A 518 -36.12 12.03 -10.17
C LYS A 518 -36.61 13.39 -10.67
N LYS A 519 -36.66 14.41 -9.79
CA LYS A 519 -37.29 15.72 -10.05
C LYS A 519 -36.31 16.87 -10.16
N TYR A 520 -35.14 16.74 -9.55
CA TYR A 520 -34.13 17.80 -9.44
C TYR A 520 -32.85 17.41 -10.17
N ASP A 521 -32.20 18.40 -10.77
CA ASP A 521 -30.90 18.21 -11.43
C ASP A 521 -29.75 18.23 -10.42
N VAL A 522 -29.91 18.99 -9.33
CA VAL A 522 -28.91 19.20 -8.28
C VAL A 522 -29.55 18.95 -6.92
N ILE A 523 -28.92 18.13 -6.09
CA ILE A 523 -29.36 17.89 -4.71
C ILE A 523 -28.23 18.27 -3.76
N ALA A 524 -28.48 19.31 -2.97
CA ALA A 524 -27.59 19.80 -1.94
C ALA A 524 -28.05 19.34 -0.55
N ILE A 525 -27.19 18.71 0.24
CA ILE A 525 -27.54 18.07 1.52
C ILE A 525 -26.69 18.62 2.65
N ASP A 526 -27.32 19.22 3.66
CA ASP A 526 -26.69 19.70 4.89
C ASP A 526 -27.40 19.10 6.12
N SER A 527 -26.98 17.99 6.71
CA SER A 527 -25.80 17.18 6.39
C SER A 527 -26.17 15.70 6.20
N TRP A 528 -25.33 14.95 5.47
CA TRP A 528 -25.60 13.55 5.10
C TRP A 528 -25.96 12.65 6.30
N GLY A 529 -25.26 12.84 7.42
CA GLY A 529 -25.42 12.03 8.63
C GLY A 529 -26.79 12.15 9.32
N LYS A 530 -27.68 13.02 8.84
CA LYS A 530 -29.05 13.20 9.37
C LYS A 530 -30.11 12.39 8.61
N LEU A 531 -29.74 11.76 7.49
CA LEU A 531 -30.65 10.92 6.73
C LEU A 531 -30.96 9.60 7.47
N LYS A 532 -32.18 9.10 7.30
CA LYS A 532 -32.68 7.84 7.87
C LYS A 532 -32.74 6.76 6.80
N GLY A 533 -32.47 5.52 7.22
CA GLY A 533 -32.51 4.36 6.33
C GLY A 533 -31.33 4.27 5.35
N ILE A 534 -30.20 4.89 5.69
CA ILE A 534 -28.98 4.89 4.89
C ILE A 534 -27.93 3.94 5.49
N SER A 535 -27.27 3.18 4.63
CA SER A 535 -26.07 2.38 4.92
C SER A 535 -24.81 3.11 4.43
N GLN A 536 -23.62 2.56 4.70
CA GLN A 536 -22.36 3.14 4.22
C GLN A 536 -22.24 3.16 2.69
N GLU A 537 -22.85 2.20 2.00
CA GLU A 537 -22.80 2.06 0.54
C GLU A 537 -23.86 2.91 -0.19
N THR A 538 -24.83 3.47 0.55
CA THR A 538 -26.00 4.12 -0.06
C THR A 538 -25.62 5.32 -0.93
N PHE A 539 -24.56 6.06 -0.58
CA PHE A 539 -24.14 7.22 -1.36
C PHE A 539 -23.65 6.80 -2.75
N GLY A 540 -22.68 5.88 -2.85
CA GLY A 540 -22.21 5.32 -4.12
C GLY A 540 -23.34 4.69 -4.95
N GLN A 541 -24.25 3.94 -4.32
CA GLN A 541 -25.43 3.38 -5.00
C GLN A 541 -26.31 4.47 -5.62
N LEU A 542 -26.51 5.61 -4.95
CA LEU A 542 -27.26 6.74 -5.49
C LEU A 542 -26.55 7.43 -6.65
N LEU A 543 -25.22 7.54 -6.62
CA LEU A 543 -24.44 8.08 -7.74
C LEU A 543 -24.63 7.22 -9.00
N VAL A 544 -24.56 5.90 -8.86
CA VAL A 544 -24.74 4.95 -9.97
C VAL A 544 -26.20 4.95 -10.46
N LYS A 545 -27.17 4.95 -9.54
CA LYS A 545 -28.60 4.88 -9.86
C LYS A 545 -29.12 6.18 -10.50
N TYR A 546 -28.58 7.33 -10.10
CA TYR A 546 -28.98 8.65 -10.59
C TYR A 546 -27.77 9.42 -11.13
N PRO A 547 -27.15 8.94 -12.24
CA PRO A 547 -25.87 9.48 -12.72
C PRO A 547 -26.01 10.91 -13.26
N LYS A 548 -27.22 11.32 -13.65
CA LYS A 548 -27.50 12.67 -14.17
C LYS A 548 -27.71 13.72 -13.07
N VAL A 549 -27.77 13.32 -11.80
CA VAL A 549 -27.94 14.24 -10.66
C VAL A 549 -26.57 14.73 -10.19
N VAL A 550 -26.46 16.03 -9.95
CA VAL A 550 -25.29 16.66 -9.34
C VAL A 550 -25.48 16.65 -7.83
N TRP A 551 -24.65 15.89 -7.11
CA TRP A 551 -24.75 15.74 -5.67
C TRP A 551 -23.80 16.70 -4.97
N LEU A 552 -24.32 17.56 -4.08
CA LEU A 552 -23.52 18.49 -3.27
C LEU A 552 -23.75 18.15 -1.79
N VAL A 553 -22.78 17.54 -1.11
CA VAL A 553 -23.06 16.89 0.18
C VAL A 553 -22.09 17.31 1.24
N ILE A 554 -22.62 17.80 2.37
CA ILE A 554 -21.83 18.05 3.58
C ILE A 554 -21.76 16.78 4.40
N PHE A 555 -20.54 16.37 4.72
CA PHE A 555 -20.25 15.37 5.73
C PHE A 555 -19.60 16.05 6.93
N GLN A 556 -20.20 15.93 8.11
CA GLN A 556 -19.65 16.53 9.33
C GLN A 556 -18.40 15.77 9.79
N SER A 557 -17.31 16.44 10.10
CA SER A 557 -16.16 15.79 10.76
C SER A 557 -16.49 15.38 12.21
N THR A 558 -16.01 14.23 12.65
CA THR A 558 -15.94 13.78 14.03
C THR A 558 -14.82 14.52 14.76
N THR A 559 -14.77 14.41 16.10
CA THR A 559 -13.66 14.93 16.93
C THR A 559 -12.28 14.38 16.54
N ALA A 560 -12.22 13.31 15.73
CA ALA A 560 -11.00 12.73 15.18
C ALA A 560 -10.68 13.20 13.74
N GLY A 561 -11.39 14.20 13.21
CA GLY A 561 -11.16 14.76 11.87
C GLY A 561 -11.81 14.02 10.70
N THR A 562 -12.39 12.83 10.91
CA THR A 562 -13.04 12.02 9.85
C THR A 562 -14.54 12.30 9.74
N ALA A 563 -15.14 12.22 8.56
CA ALA A 563 -16.58 12.39 8.34
C ALA A 563 -17.46 11.40 9.17
N ARG A 564 -18.44 11.90 9.93
CA ARG A 564 -19.59 11.15 10.45
C ARG A 564 -20.39 10.63 9.24
N GLY A 565 -20.35 9.31 9.05
CA GLY A 565 -20.88 8.62 7.88
C GLY A 565 -19.94 7.53 7.35
N GLY A 566 -18.68 7.50 7.82
CA GLY A 566 -17.70 6.51 7.43
C GLY A 566 -16.78 6.99 6.29
N ILE A 567 -15.64 6.31 6.20
CA ILE A 567 -14.50 6.57 5.32
C ILE A 567 -14.88 6.52 3.82
N MET A 568 -15.91 5.76 3.42
CA MET A 568 -16.27 5.54 2.01
C MET A 568 -16.77 6.78 1.24
N SER A 569 -17.21 7.83 1.93
CA SER A 569 -17.62 9.09 1.28
C SER A 569 -16.49 9.81 0.50
N GLU A 570 -15.23 9.45 0.74
CA GLU A 570 -14.02 10.00 0.10
C GLU A 570 -13.76 9.41 -1.30
N TYR A 571 -14.18 8.16 -1.50
CA TYR A 571 -13.88 7.40 -2.71
C TYR A 571 -14.92 7.63 -3.81
N ASP A 572 -16.18 7.82 -3.43
CA ASP A 572 -17.31 7.98 -4.37
C ASP A 572 -17.41 9.41 -4.95
N GLY A 573 -16.95 10.42 -4.20
CA GLY A 573 -16.99 11.82 -4.63
C GLY A 573 -16.08 12.11 -5.83
N SER A 574 -16.59 12.78 -6.85
CA SER A 574 -15.77 13.28 -7.97
C SER A 574 -14.84 14.42 -7.53
N ILE A 575 -15.28 15.21 -6.54
CA ILE A 575 -14.51 16.28 -5.90
C ILE A 575 -14.71 16.20 -4.38
N VAL A 576 -13.62 16.29 -3.61
CA VAL A 576 -13.63 16.36 -2.15
C VAL A 576 -12.92 17.64 -1.72
N VAL A 577 -13.65 18.50 -1.01
CA VAL A 577 -13.17 19.80 -0.54
C VAL A 577 -13.16 19.83 0.99
N GLN A 578 -11.99 20.13 1.54
CA GLN A 578 -11.78 20.39 2.96
C GLN A 578 -11.80 21.91 3.19
N ILE A 579 -12.66 22.36 4.11
CA ILE A 579 -12.78 23.78 4.47
C ILE A 579 -12.19 23.99 5.86
N GLU A 580 -11.09 24.73 5.91
CA GLU A 580 -10.35 25.04 7.12
C GLU A 580 -10.92 26.26 7.85
N LYS A 581 -10.51 26.45 9.11
CA LYS A 581 -10.80 27.68 9.86
C LYS A 581 -10.31 28.90 9.07
N GLY A 582 -11.08 29.99 9.10
CA GLY A 582 -10.83 31.15 8.26
C GLY A 582 -11.42 31.06 6.84
N GLY A 583 -12.10 29.95 6.51
CA GLY A 583 -12.86 29.81 5.27
C GLY A 583 -11.99 29.48 4.06
N PHE A 584 -10.80 28.93 4.26
CA PHE A 584 -9.96 28.46 3.17
C PHE A 584 -10.41 27.06 2.75
N ALA A 585 -10.85 26.94 1.50
CA ALA A 585 -11.27 25.69 0.88
C ALA A 585 -10.11 25.15 0.03
N VAL A 586 -9.73 23.90 0.29
CA VAL A 586 -8.66 23.18 -0.41
C VAL A 586 -9.24 21.86 -0.93
N CYS A 587 -8.89 21.47 -2.15
CA CYS A 587 -9.29 20.18 -2.68
C CYS A 587 -8.36 19.07 -2.18
N GLU A 588 -8.91 18.02 -1.58
CA GLU A 588 -8.17 16.78 -1.32
C GLU A 588 -8.18 15.87 -2.56
N LYS A 589 -9.25 15.97 -3.35
CA LYS A 589 -9.46 15.22 -4.60
C LYS A 589 -10.27 16.09 -5.55
N ASN A 590 -9.83 16.19 -6.80
CA ASN A 590 -10.61 16.84 -7.86
C ASN A 590 -10.34 16.14 -9.19
N ARG A 591 -11.38 15.57 -9.81
CA ARG A 591 -11.29 14.91 -11.12
C ARG A 591 -11.31 15.88 -12.31
N TYR A 592 -11.63 17.15 -12.07
CA TYR A 592 -11.84 18.17 -13.11
C TYR A 592 -10.83 19.32 -13.07
N ASN A 593 -9.99 19.40 -12.03
CA ASN A 593 -8.90 20.37 -11.93
C ASN A 593 -7.78 19.89 -10.98
N SER A 594 -6.66 20.61 -10.92
CA SER A 594 -5.62 20.35 -9.91
C SER A 594 -6.07 20.75 -8.51
N CYS A 595 -5.46 20.14 -7.50
CA CYS A 595 -5.73 20.41 -6.08
C CYS A 595 -4.91 21.59 -5.52
N ASP A 596 -4.13 22.28 -6.34
CA ASP A 596 -3.18 23.32 -5.90
C ASP A 596 -3.82 24.69 -5.67
N LEU A 597 -5.09 24.83 -6.08
CA LEU A 597 -5.85 26.06 -5.90
C LEU A 597 -6.44 26.13 -4.50
N VAL A 598 -6.41 27.33 -3.92
CA VAL A 598 -7.08 27.64 -2.66
C VAL A 598 -8.17 28.66 -2.92
N TYR A 599 -9.37 28.41 -2.42
CA TYR A 599 -10.51 29.31 -2.55
C TYR A 599 -10.97 29.80 -1.18
N ASN A 600 -11.09 31.12 -0.98
CA ASN A 600 -11.64 31.64 0.26
C ASN A 600 -13.17 31.77 0.16
N VAL A 601 -13.89 31.03 1.00
CA VAL A 601 -15.37 30.99 1.06
C VAL A 601 -15.98 32.31 1.51
N PHE A 602 -15.27 33.07 2.35
CA PHE A 602 -15.75 34.35 2.85
C PHE A 602 -15.57 35.45 1.81
N ASP A 603 -14.39 35.52 1.18
CA ASP A 603 -14.03 36.53 0.18
C ASP A 603 -14.54 36.22 -1.23
N LYS A 604 -14.96 34.97 -1.47
CA LYS A 604 -15.42 34.43 -2.76
C LYS A 604 -14.37 34.55 -3.88
N LYS A 605 -13.09 34.38 -3.54
CA LYS A 605 -11.97 34.53 -4.47
C LYS A 605 -10.99 33.38 -4.40
N LEU A 606 -10.33 33.13 -5.53
CA LEU A 606 -9.12 32.33 -5.56
C LEU A 606 -7.96 33.09 -4.88
N VAL A 607 -7.22 32.41 -4.02
CA VAL A 607 -6.03 32.94 -3.37
C VAL A 607 -4.82 32.61 -4.25
N LYS A 608 -4.00 33.62 -4.59
CA LYS A 608 -2.73 33.39 -5.29
C LYS A 608 -1.70 32.90 -4.28
N ASN A 609 -1.10 31.74 -4.52
CA ASN A 609 0.08 31.29 -3.77
C ASN A 609 1.28 32.15 -4.20
N GLU A 610 1.83 32.94 -3.27
CA GLU A 610 3.10 33.67 -3.47
C GLU A 610 4.34 32.82 -3.16
N ASN A 611 4.20 31.52 -2.85
CA ASN A 611 5.32 30.62 -2.56
C ASN A 611 5.07 29.19 -3.11
N ILE A 612 5.33 28.99 -4.40
CA ILE A 612 5.68 27.68 -5.00
C ILE A 612 7.01 27.84 -5.71
#